data_AF-A0A6A7K8L9-F1
#
_entry.id   AF-A0A6A7K8L9-F1
#
_cell.length_a   1.000
_cell.length_b   1.000
_cell.length_c   1.000
_cell.angle_alpha   90.00
_cell.angle_beta   90.00
_cell.angle_gamma   90.00
#
_symmetry.space_group_name_H-M   'P 1'
#
loop_
_entity.id
_entity.type
_entity.pdbx_description
1 polymer ?
#
loop_
_entity_poly.entity_id
_entity_poly.type
_entity_poly.pdbx_seq_one_letter_code
_entity_poly.pdbx_strand_id
1 'polypeptide(L)' 'MKNPITIAVSIQEKNLLELIHNMKFGEIKVMIQDSNPIRVEQFVKSIEL' A
#
# COMPACT_ATOMS: atom_id res chain seq x y z
N MET A 1 20.93 -11.82 3.98
CA MET A 1 19.74 -11.71 4.87
C MET A 1 19.39 -10.24 4.97
N LYS A 2 18.17 -9.82 4.65
CA LYS A 2 17.74 -8.42 4.85
C LYS A 2 17.42 -8.24 6.33
N ASN A 3 17.99 -7.24 6.98
CA ASN A 3 17.63 -6.90 8.35
C ASN A 3 16.16 -6.44 8.39
N PRO A 4 15.37 -6.86 9.40
CA PRO A 4 14.01 -6.36 9.56
C PRO A 4 14.06 -4.86 9.85
N ILE A 5 13.31 -4.09 9.07
CA ILE A 5 13.11 -2.66 9.30
C ILE A 5 11.83 -2.51 10.12
N THR A 6 11.92 -1.86 11.27
CA THR A 6 10.76 -1.55 12.12
C THR A 6 10.44 -0.06 11.99
N ILE A 7 9.19 0.24 11.64
CA ILE A 7 8.65 1.61 11.58
C ILE A 7 7.36 1.68 12.40
N ALA A 8 7.13 2.83 13.06
CA ALA A 8 5.85 3.12 13.69
C ALA A 8 4.91 3.71 12.63
N VAL A 9 3.71 3.15 12.51
CA VAL A 9 2.69 3.57 11.55
C VAL A 9 1.32 3.63 12.22
N SER A 10 0.46 4.49 11.71
CA SER A 10 -0.97 4.53 12.05
C SER A 10 -1.70 3.28 11.55
N ILE A 11 -2.94 3.12 12.01
CA ILE A 11 -3.81 2.03 11.56
C ILE A 11 -4.13 2.16 10.07
N GLN A 12 -4.34 3.39 9.56
CA GLN A 12 -4.61 3.58 8.14
C GLN A 12 -3.41 3.22 7.26
N GLU A 13 -2.20 3.62 7.65
CA GLU A 13 -0.97 3.26 6.94
C GLU A 13 -0.71 1.75 6.98
N LYS A 14 -0.95 1.10 8.13
CA LYS A 14 -0.84 -0.36 8.25
C LYS A 14 -1.76 -1.07 7.27
N ASN A 15 -3.03 -0.66 7.20
CA ASN A 15 -4.01 -1.26 6.29
C ASN A 15 -3.60 -1.09 4.82
N LEU A 16 -3.04 0.07 4.45
CA LEU A 16 -2.51 0.31 3.11
C LEU A 16 -1.32 -0.61 2.80
N LEU A 17 -0.37 -0.76 3.72
CA LEU A 17 0.78 -1.65 3.55
C LEU A 17 0.35 -3.11 3.40
N GLU A 18 -0.62 -3.56 4.20
CA GLU A 18 -1.19 -4.91 4.09
C GLU A 18 -1.89 -5.13 2.74
N LEU A 19 -2.65 -4.13 2.25
CA LEU A 19 -3.27 -4.19 0.93
C LEU A 19 -2.23 -4.33 -0.19
N ILE A 20 -1.19 -3.49 -0.17
CA ILE A 20 -0.10 -3.54 -1.15
C ILE A 20 0.59 -4.90 -1.12
N HIS A 21 0.86 -5.43 0.07
CA HIS A 21 1.50 -6.74 0.23
C HIS A 21 0.63 -7.88 -0.33
N ASN A 22 -0.68 -7.83 -0.10
CA ASN A 22 -1.62 -8.88 -0.51
C ASN A 22 -1.98 -8.85 -2.00
N MET A 23 -1.83 -7.69 -2.66
CA MET A 23 -2.24 -7.52 -4.06
C MET A 23 -1.41 -8.39 -5.03
N LYS A 24 -0.15 -8.72 -4.67
CA LYS A 24 0.84 -9.46 -5.49
C LYS A 24 1.22 -8.75 -6.80
N PHE A 25 0.26 -8.39 -7.65
CA PHE A 25 0.44 -7.70 -8.93
C PHE A 25 -0.73 -6.74 -9.19
N GLY A 26 -0.44 -5.59 -9.79
CA GLY A 26 -1.43 -4.57 -10.13
C GLY A 26 -0.98 -3.17 -9.76
N GLU A 27 -1.88 -2.20 -9.95
CA GLU A 27 -1.64 -0.79 -9.67
C GLU A 27 -2.61 -0.31 -8.58
N ILE A 28 -2.14 0.59 -7.71
CA ILE A 28 -2.97 1.24 -6.69
C ILE A 28 -2.72 2.74 -6.78
N LYS A 29 -3.78 3.53 -6.78
CA LYS A 29 -3.73 4.97 -6.57
C LYS A 29 -4.10 5.28 -5.13
N VAL A 30 -3.23 6.00 -4.45
CA VAL A 30 -3.47 6.47 -3.09
C VAL A 30 -3.61 7.99 -3.15
N MET A 31 -4.71 8.52 -2.63
CA MET A 31 -4.81 9.95 -2.33
C MET A 31 -4.33 10.20 -0.91
N ILE A 32 -3.40 11.13 -0.77
CA ILE A 32 -2.83 11.55 0.51
C ILE A 32 -3.28 12.98 0.78
N GLN A 33 -3.79 13.20 1.98
CA GLN A 33 -4.12 14.53 2.50
C GLN A 33 -3.65 14.62 3.94
N ASP A 34 -3.01 15.73 4.32
CA ASP A 34 -2.46 15.94 5.66
C ASP A 34 -1.61 14.77 6.16
N SER A 35 -0.76 14.25 5.26
CA SER A 35 0.10 13.08 5.50
C SER A 35 -0.63 11.76 5.81
N ASN A 36 -1.94 11.68 5.56
CA ASN A 36 -2.75 10.49 5.78
C ASN A 36 -3.30 9.93 4.46
N PRO A 37 -3.31 8.59 4.27
CA PRO A 37 -4.00 7.99 3.14
C PRO A 37 -5.51 8.08 3.37
N ILE A 38 -6.20 8.90 2.57
CA ILE A 38 -7.64 9.16 2.70
C ILE A 38 -8.48 8.32 1.75
N ARG A 39 -7.89 7.85 0.65
CA ARG A 39 -8.57 7.03 -0.35
C ARG A 39 -7.58 6.14 -1.07
N VAL A 40 -7.96 4.88 -1.25
CA VAL A 40 -7.17 3.87 -1.93
C VAL A 40 -8.03 3.28 -3.04
N GLU A 41 -7.59 3.42 -4.28
CA GLU A 41 -8.26 2.89 -5.48
C GLU A 41 -7.36 1.85 -6.13
N GLN A 42 -7.86 0.63 -6.31
CA GLN A 42 -7.13 -0.40 -7.04
C GLN A 42 -7.42 -0.26 -8.55
N PHE A 43 -6.36 -0.12 -9.33
CA PHE A 43 -6.40 -0.17 -10.78
C PHE A 43 -5.99 -1.58 -11.20
N VAL A 44 -6.99 -2.42 -11.51
CA VAL A 44 -6.73 -3.75 -12.09
C VAL A 44 -6.41 -3.57 -13.57
N LYS A 45 -5.20 -3.09 -13.87
CA LYS A 45 -4.55 -3.27 -15.18
C LYS A 45 -3.47 -4.32 -14.98
N SER A 46 -3.90 -5.57 -14.94
CA SER A 46 -3.02 -6.73 -14.90
C SER A 46 -2.22 -6.80 -16.20
N ILE A 47 -0.92 -6.53 -16.13
CA ILE A 47 0.04 -7.12 -17.06
C ILE A 47 0.72 -8.22 -16.24
N GLU A 48 0.31 -9.46 -16.48
CA GLU A 48 1.15 -10.61 -16.13
C GLU A 48 2.38 -10.48 -17.06
N LEU A 49 3.51 -10.04 -16.51
CA LEU A 49 4.78 -9.93 -17.25
C LEU A 49 5.51 -11.27 -17.26
#